data_AF-A0A812XLX6-F1
#
_entry.id   AF-A0A812XLX6-F1
#
_cell.length_a   1.000
_cell.length_b   1.000
_cell.length_c   1.000
_cell.angle_alpha   90.00
_cell.angle_beta   90.00
_cell.angle_gamma   90.00
#
_symmetry.space_group_name_H-M   'P 1'
#
loop_
_entity.id
_entity.type
_entity.pdbx_description
1 polymer ?
#
loop_
_entity_poly.entity_id
_entity_poly.type
_entity_poly.pdbx_seq_one_letter_code
_entity_poly.pdbx_strand_id
1 'polypeptide(L)'
;MLSGPVRVQPEVKYVAEVVVLVTTLGAKRVEYNAGKRARDLLEIKGVHHKVIDFNRDARQAGTGDAENKAIQKLMEDRRLQTGGNNDLLLPQVFIDGNYVGNASDLQGLEDDGLLENILLRKACMQCGYSRRDPGMTQCPACGASYQEILPGEMTISQALQELAHHEDDFDDEYYEDGEEEFPEEDVVTQTVTKSLTEFPEERRARMAGYSGGAAAAPEKSGPSQAAQQPLDPALETAKFALGEQVQYWSDSKNRWMDAIVEGIRLKEGNVVYDLNCKRGAQAEKIQSYQNEEDVSPS
;
A
#
# COMPACT_ATOMS: atom_id res chain seq x y z
N MET A 1 6.23 -11.62 20.75
CA MET A 1 5.01 -11.65 19.92
C MET A 1 4.93 -10.30 19.22
N LEU A 2 5.16 -10.23 17.90
CA LEU A 2 5.18 -8.98 17.12
C LEU A 2 4.16 -8.97 15.97
N SER A 3 3.19 -9.88 16.00
CA SER A 3 1.89 -9.63 15.41
C SER A 3 1.06 -8.97 16.50
N GLY A 4 0.68 -7.71 16.32
CA GLY A 4 -0.48 -7.21 17.04
C GLY A 4 -1.72 -8.02 16.62
N PRO A 5 -2.86 -7.86 17.32
CA PRO A 5 -4.10 -8.45 16.85
C PRO A 5 -4.35 -7.98 15.41
N VAL A 6 -4.49 -8.95 14.51
CA VAL A 6 -4.79 -8.70 13.09
C VAL A 6 -6.10 -7.91 13.05
N ARG A 7 -6.05 -6.69 12.53
CA ARG A 7 -7.18 -5.76 12.49
C ARG A 7 -8.13 -6.06 11.36
N VAL A 8 -7.62 -6.70 10.31
CA VAL A 8 -8.36 -7.02 9.09
C VAL A 8 -8.06 -8.47 8.72
N GLN A 9 -9.10 -9.30 8.69
CA GLN A 9 -8.96 -10.71 8.37
C GLN A 9 -8.36 -10.90 6.96
N PRO A 10 -7.37 -11.79 6.78
CA PRO A 10 -6.81 -12.08 5.47
C PRO A 10 -7.84 -12.69 4.49
N GLU A 11 -7.84 -12.23 3.26
CA GLU A 11 -8.71 -12.70 2.19
C GLU A 11 -8.04 -13.80 1.36
N VAL A 12 -8.72 -14.96 1.22
CA VAL A 12 -8.23 -16.14 0.50
C VAL A 12 -8.10 -15.90 -1.02
N LYS A 13 -8.68 -14.83 -1.55
CA LYS A 13 -8.59 -14.50 -2.98
C LYS A 13 -7.15 -14.16 -3.42
N TYR A 14 -6.33 -13.63 -2.53
CA TYR A 14 -4.93 -13.30 -2.83
C TYR A 14 -4.08 -14.56 -2.71
N VAL A 15 -3.59 -15.03 -3.86
CA VAL A 15 -2.86 -16.31 -3.97
C VAL A 15 -1.35 -16.13 -4.05
N ALA A 16 -0.86 -14.91 -4.26
CA ALA A 16 0.57 -14.63 -4.28
C ALA A 16 1.17 -14.70 -2.87
N GLU A 17 2.40 -15.20 -2.77
CA GLU A 17 3.14 -15.12 -1.51
C GLU A 17 3.72 -13.72 -1.35
N VAL A 18 3.38 -13.04 -0.26
CA VAL A 18 3.98 -11.75 0.11
C VAL A 18 4.87 -11.93 1.33
N VAL A 19 6.13 -11.50 1.22
CA VAL A 19 7.10 -11.52 2.32
C VAL A 19 7.59 -10.10 2.56
N VAL A 20 7.54 -9.65 3.81
CA VAL A 20 7.97 -8.31 4.24
C VAL A 20 9.11 -8.47 5.23
N LEU A 21 10.31 -8.10 4.80
CA LEU A 21 11.47 -8.01 5.69
C LEU A 21 11.44 -6.67 6.39
N VAL A 22 11.46 -6.70 7.72
CA VAL A 22 11.41 -5.53 8.58
C VAL A 22 12.55 -5.53 9.59
N THR A 23 12.75 -4.37 10.20
CA THR A 23 13.62 -4.15 11.34
C THR A 23 12.77 -3.72 12.52
N THR A 24 12.91 -4.39 13.65
CA THR A 24 12.36 -3.90 14.94
C THR A 24 13.32 -3.04 15.75
N LEU A 25 14.53 -2.78 15.26
CA LEU A 25 15.47 -1.88 15.92
C LEU A 25 14.98 -0.44 15.76
N GLY A 26 14.37 0.08 16.83
CA GLY A 26 13.84 1.44 16.88
C GLY A 26 14.88 2.54 16.63
N ALA A 27 16.18 2.22 16.73
CA ALA A 27 17.28 3.13 16.40
C ALA A 27 17.22 3.61 14.93
N LYS A 28 16.69 2.80 14.01
CA LYS A 28 16.45 3.17 12.61
C LYS A 28 14.98 3.52 12.37
N ARG A 29 14.51 4.60 13.02
CA ARG A 29 13.08 5.00 13.06
C ARG A 29 12.44 5.16 11.67
N VAL A 30 13.19 5.61 10.66
CA VAL A 30 12.71 5.76 9.28
C VAL A 30 12.34 4.40 8.69
N GLU A 31 13.25 3.41 8.81
CA GLU A 31 13.06 2.05 8.32
C GLU A 31 11.94 1.34 9.09
N TYR A 32 11.91 1.50 10.41
CA TYR A 32 10.82 0.97 11.26
C TYR A 32 9.44 1.49 10.81
N ASN A 33 9.31 2.80 10.64
CA ASN A 33 8.05 3.41 10.22
C ASN A 33 7.69 3.00 8.78
N ALA A 34 8.66 2.85 7.90
CA ALA A 34 8.43 2.35 6.55
C ALA A 34 7.94 0.89 6.58
N GLY A 35 8.57 0.01 7.37
CA GLY A 35 8.13 -1.37 7.55
C GLY A 35 6.71 -1.45 8.11
N LYS A 36 6.39 -0.59 9.08
CA LYS A 36 5.01 -0.46 9.58
C LYS A 36 4.03 -0.09 8.45
N ARG A 37 4.34 0.94 7.65
CA ARG A 37 3.46 1.35 6.54
C ARG A 37 3.24 0.24 5.51
N ALA A 38 4.28 -0.51 5.15
CA ALA A 38 4.14 -1.63 4.22
C ALA A 38 3.19 -2.71 4.76
N ARG A 39 3.31 -3.06 6.04
CA ARG A 39 2.42 -4.02 6.70
C ARG A 39 0.99 -3.49 6.82
N ASP A 40 0.82 -2.26 7.28
CA ASP A 40 -0.49 -1.62 7.44
C ASP A 40 -1.23 -1.60 6.08
N LEU A 41 -0.55 -1.31 4.97
CA LEU A 41 -1.14 -1.33 3.62
C LEU A 41 -1.65 -2.74 3.24
N LEU A 42 -0.81 -3.77 3.44
CA LEU A 42 -1.17 -5.16 3.13
C LEU A 42 -2.31 -5.66 4.02
N GLU A 43 -2.27 -5.32 5.30
CA GLU A 43 -3.32 -5.64 6.26
C GLU A 43 -4.65 -4.99 5.88
N ILE A 44 -4.67 -3.68 5.60
CA ILE A 44 -5.88 -2.97 5.16
C ILE A 44 -6.46 -3.60 3.89
N LYS A 45 -5.61 -4.06 2.98
CA LYS A 45 -6.03 -4.71 1.73
C LYS A 45 -6.54 -6.15 1.95
N GLY A 46 -6.38 -6.71 3.15
CA GLY A 46 -6.72 -8.10 3.47
C GLY A 46 -5.73 -9.10 2.88
N VAL A 47 -4.47 -8.69 2.66
CA VAL A 47 -3.45 -9.55 2.06
C VAL A 47 -2.67 -10.26 3.16
N HIS A 48 -2.73 -11.60 3.14
CA HIS A 48 -1.85 -12.41 3.98
C HIS A 48 -0.39 -12.15 3.61
N HIS A 49 0.43 -11.79 4.59
CA HIS A 49 1.83 -11.49 4.38
C HIS A 49 2.70 -12.03 5.51
N LYS A 50 3.87 -12.54 5.15
CA LYS A 50 4.85 -13.13 6.05
C LYS A 50 5.82 -12.06 6.51
N VAL A 51 5.84 -11.77 7.81
CA VAL A 51 6.74 -10.77 8.38
C VAL A 51 8.00 -11.45 8.87
N ILE A 52 9.14 -11.06 8.29
CA ILE A 52 10.46 -11.56 8.68
C ILE A 52 11.22 -10.42 9.34
N ASP A 53 11.46 -10.52 10.65
CA ASP A 53 12.22 -9.50 11.38
C ASP A 53 13.71 -9.84 11.37
N PHE A 54 14.50 -8.99 10.71
CA PHE A 54 15.93 -9.22 10.53
C PHE A 54 16.74 -9.00 11.82
N ASN A 55 16.20 -8.30 12.82
CA ASN A 55 16.92 -8.04 14.08
C ASN A 55 16.58 -9.00 15.21
N ARG A 56 15.55 -9.82 15.03
CA ARG A 56 15.22 -10.87 15.98
C ARG A 56 16.24 -11.97 15.77
N ASP A 57 17.42 -11.76 16.36
CA ASP A 57 18.62 -12.61 16.33
C ASP A 57 18.42 -13.95 15.61
N ALA A 58 19.14 -14.13 14.51
CA ALA A 58 19.47 -15.43 13.91
C ALA A 58 20.23 -16.38 14.88
N ARG A 59 20.12 -16.18 16.21
CA ARG A 59 20.86 -16.83 17.29
C ARG A 59 19.98 -17.42 18.40
N GLN A 60 18.68 -17.13 18.47
CA GLN A 60 17.80 -17.76 19.47
C GLN A 60 17.05 -18.96 18.88
N ALA A 61 17.56 -20.14 19.23
CA ALA A 61 17.01 -21.44 18.91
C ALA A 61 15.52 -21.56 19.31
N GLY A 62 14.67 -21.99 18.36
CA GLY A 62 13.40 -22.64 18.67
C GLY A 62 12.11 -22.03 18.09
N THR A 63 12.10 -20.77 17.64
CA THR A 63 10.89 -20.15 17.02
C THR A 63 11.17 -19.42 15.70
N GLY A 64 12.41 -19.52 15.18
CA GLY A 64 12.89 -18.76 14.03
C GLY A 64 13.22 -19.61 12.79
N ASP A 65 12.77 -20.86 12.72
CA ASP A 65 13.21 -21.77 11.66
C ASP A 65 12.72 -21.32 10.27
N ALA A 66 11.49 -20.81 10.17
CA ALA A 66 10.98 -20.23 8.93
C ALA A 66 11.68 -18.91 8.59
N GLU A 67 11.88 -18.02 9.57
CA GLU A 67 12.61 -16.76 9.37
C GLU A 67 14.05 -16.99 8.92
N ASN A 68 14.76 -17.92 9.57
CA ASN A 68 16.14 -18.29 9.22
C ASN A 68 16.22 -18.91 7.82
N LYS A 69 15.29 -19.80 7.45
CA LYS A 69 15.20 -20.36 6.10
C LYS A 69 14.99 -19.26 5.06
N ALA A 70 14.10 -18.30 5.33
CA ALA A 70 13.86 -17.17 4.43
C ALA A 70 15.12 -16.31 4.26
N ILE A 71 15.77 -15.96 5.36
CA ILE A 71 17.00 -15.15 5.35
C ILE A 71 18.10 -15.86 4.57
N GLN A 72 18.35 -17.15 4.86
CA GLN A 72 19.38 -17.94 4.16
C GLN A 72 19.11 -17.98 2.65
N LYS A 73 17.87 -18.31 2.25
CA LYS A 73 17.49 -18.37 0.84
C LYS A 73 17.65 -17.02 0.13
N LEU A 74 17.21 -15.92 0.76
CA LEU A 74 17.35 -14.58 0.18
C LEU A 74 18.81 -14.11 0.07
N MET A 75 19.67 -14.54 0.99
CA MET A 75 21.11 -14.30 0.94
C MET A 75 21.78 -15.12 -0.17
N GLU A 76 21.46 -16.41 -0.30
CA GLU A 76 21.98 -17.31 -1.34
C GLU A 76 21.61 -16.82 -2.75
N ASP A 77 20.34 -16.44 -2.92
CA ASP A 77 19.83 -15.93 -4.19
C ASP A 77 20.34 -14.51 -4.52
N ARG A 78 21.06 -13.85 -3.61
CA ARG A 78 21.54 -12.45 -3.72
C ARG A 78 20.42 -11.46 -4.06
N ARG A 79 19.24 -11.67 -3.48
CA ARG A 79 18.04 -10.84 -3.74
C ARG A 79 17.89 -9.69 -2.74
N LEU A 80 18.63 -9.75 -1.63
CA LEU A 80 18.63 -8.71 -0.62
C LEU A 80 19.34 -7.45 -1.11
N GLN A 81 18.70 -6.30 -0.93
CA GLN A 81 19.31 -5.01 -1.22
C GLN A 81 20.13 -4.50 -0.04
N THR A 82 21.38 -4.14 -0.31
CA THR A 82 22.31 -3.56 0.67
C THR A 82 22.69 -2.14 0.25
N GLY A 83 22.80 -1.23 1.22
CA GLY A 83 23.31 0.12 1.03
C GLY A 83 24.83 0.17 0.94
N GLY A 84 25.38 1.37 0.79
CA GLY A 84 26.83 1.59 0.55
C GLY A 84 27.76 1.09 1.66
N ASN A 85 27.26 0.91 2.89
CA ASN A 85 28.03 0.38 4.02
C ASN A 85 27.84 -1.13 4.22
N ASN A 86 27.27 -1.84 3.24
CA ASN A 86 26.86 -3.24 3.37
C ASN A 86 25.72 -3.48 4.39
N ASP A 87 25.10 -2.40 4.87
CA ASP A 87 23.88 -2.43 5.68
C ASP A 87 22.69 -2.83 4.83
N LEU A 88 21.85 -3.76 5.30
CA LEU A 88 20.60 -4.08 4.63
C LEU A 88 19.64 -2.89 4.64
N LEU A 89 19.05 -2.61 3.48
CA LEU A 89 18.04 -1.57 3.32
C LEU A 89 16.69 -2.15 3.73
N LEU A 90 16.03 -1.62 4.76
CA LEU A 90 14.73 -2.12 5.23
C LEU A 90 13.67 -1.02 5.20
N PRO A 91 12.39 -1.35 4.96
CA PRO A 91 11.87 -2.69 4.66
C PRO A 91 12.15 -3.14 3.22
N GLN A 92 12.13 -4.46 3.01
CA GLN A 92 12.13 -5.07 1.67
C GLN A 92 10.88 -5.93 1.51
N VAL A 93 10.12 -5.67 0.45
CA VAL A 93 8.91 -6.41 0.12
C VAL A 93 9.20 -7.31 -1.07
N PHE A 94 8.77 -8.56 -0.97
CA PHE A 94 8.86 -9.55 -2.04
C PHE A 94 7.48 -10.13 -2.34
N ILE A 95 7.18 -10.34 -3.63
CA ILE A 95 5.96 -11.01 -4.09
C ILE A 95 6.34 -12.17 -5.02
N ASP A 96 5.92 -13.39 -4.66
CA ASP A 96 6.35 -14.64 -5.33
C ASP A 96 7.89 -14.67 -5.51
N GLY A 97 8.57 -14.26 -4.45
CA GLY A 97 10.01 -14.06 -4.36
C GLY A 97 10.56 -12.82 -5.06
N ASN A 98 9.87 -12.21 -6.00
CA ASN A 98 10.40 -11.06 -6.74
C ASN A 98 10.45 -9.80 -5.88
N TYR A 99 11.59 -9.10 -5.91
CA TYR A 99 11.80 -7.88 -5.14
C TYR A 99 10.92 -6.74 -5.67
N VAL A 100 10.03 -6.24 -4.82
CA VAL A 100 9.15 -5.10 -5.13
C VAL A 100 9.85 -3.79 -4.80
N GLY A 101 10.48 -3.72 -3.63
CA GLY A 101 11.01 -2.46 -3.10
C GLY A 101 10.69 -2.25 -1.63
N ASN A 102 10.61 -0.98 -1.24
CA ASN A 102 10.22 -0.54 0.09
C ASN A 102 8.70 -0.25 0.15
N ALA A 103 8.25 0.39 1.24
CA ALA A 103 6.85 0.77 1.42
C ALA A 103 6.31 1.74 0.37
N SER A 104 7.14 2.66 -0.13
CA SER A 104 6.77 3.62 -1.17
C SER A 104 6.59 2.93 -2.53
N ASP A 105 7.44 1.95 -2.85
CA ASP A 105 7.33 1.18 -4.09
C ASP A 105 6.05 0.33 -4.10
N LEU A 106 5.74 -0.30 -2.95
CA LEU A 106 4.51 -1.05 -2.77
C LEU A 106 3.27 -0.15 -2.88
N GLN A 107 3.30 1.05 -2.27
CA GLN A 107 2.22 2.03 -2.40
C GLN A 107 2.06 2.48 -3.86
N GLY A 108 3.16 2.68 -4.59
CA GLY A 108 3.12 3.03 -6.01
C GLY A 108 2.41 1.98 -6.86
N LEU A 109 2.61 0.69 -6.58
CA LEU A 109 1.87 -0.38 -7.27
C LEU A 109 0.37 -0.35 -6.98
N GLU A 110 -0.03 0.00 -5.74
CA GLU A 110 -1.44 0.16 -5.37
C GLU A 110 -2.05 1.37 -6.08
N ASP A 111 -1.36 2.51 -6.05
CA ASP A 111 -1.80 3.76 -6.68
C ASP A 111 -1.94 3.61 -8.21
N ASP A 112 -1.08 2.81 -8.83
CA ASP A 112 -1.14 2.47 -10.26
C ASP A 112 -2.20 1.39 -10.59
N GLY A 113 -2.88 0.83 -9.59
CA GLY A 113 -3.88 -0.24 -9.78
C GLY A 113 -3.29 -1.59 -10.22
N LEU A 114 -1.98 -1.78 -10.09
CA LEU A 114 -1.26 -2.98 -10.50
C LEU A 114 -1.17 -4.03 -9.38
N LEU A 115 -1.11 -3.57 -8.13
CA LEU A 115 -0.86 -4.44 -6.97
C LEU A 115 -1.89 -5.57 -6.87
N GLU A 116 -3.18 -5.27 -7.02
CA GLU A 116 -4.24 -6.29 -6.95
C GLU A 116 -4.04 -7.39 -8.01
N ASN A 117 -3.77 -7.03 -9.25
CA ASN A 117 -3.56 -8.02 -10.32
C ASN A 117 -2.30 -8.85 -10.09
N ILE A 118 -1.26 -8.28 -9.50
CA ILE A 118 -0.03 -9.00 -9.13
C ILE A 118 -0.34 -10.00 -8.00
N LEU A 119 -1.07 -9.58 -6.96
CA LEU A 119 -1.44 -10.41 -5.82
C LEU A 119 -2.40 -11.56 -6.18
N LEU A 120 -3.25 -11.35 -7.19
CA LEU A 120 -4.10 -12.38 -7.78
C LEU A 120 -3.35 -13.30 -8.76
N ARG A 121 -2.03 -13.10 -8.96
CA ARG A 121 -1.20 -13.74 -9.99
C ARG A 121 -1.76 -13.60 -11.41
N LYS A 122 -2.50 -12.54 -11.69
CA LYS A 122 -3.03 -12.19 -13.04
C LYS A 122 -2.04 -11.36 -13.85
N ALA A 123 -1.14 -10.65 -13.18
CA ALA A 123 -0.12 -9.82 -13.82
C ALA A 123 1.31 -10.22 -13.42
N CYS A 124 2.25 -10.04 -14.34
CA CYS A 124 3.68 -10.06 -14.03
C CYS A 124 4.10 -8.72 -13.43
N MET A 125 4.78 -8.74 -12.27
CA MET A 125 5.26 -7.50 -11.66
C MET A 125 6.41 -6.81 -12.41
N GLN A 126 7.19 -7.56 -13.20
CA GLN A 126 8.36 -7.01 -13.89
C GLN A 126 8.01 -6.28 -15.18
N CYS A 127 7.12 -6.87 -15.98
CA CYS A 127 6.76 -6.36 -17.31
C CYS A 127 5.28 -6.02 -17.49
N GLY A 128 4.43 -6.28 -16.49
CA GLY A 128 3.00 -6.00 -16.57
C GLY A 128 2.17 -7.00 -17.39
N TYR A 129 2.75 -8.13 -17.83
CA TYR A 129 2.03 -9.15 -18.61
C TYR A 129 0.75 -9.63 -17.90
N SER A 130 -0.42 -9.29 -18.43
CA SER A 130 -1.74 -9.41 -17.76
C SER A 130 -2.45 -10.77 -17.93
N ARG A 131 -1.79 -11.78 -18.51
CA ARG A 131 -2.34 -13.14 -18.69
C ARG A 131 -1.53 -14.18 -17.92
N ARG A 132 -1.05 -13.78 -16.74
CA ARG A 132 -0.36 -14.71 -15.84
C ARG A 132 -1.41 -15.66 -15.25
N ASP A 133 -1.08 -16.95 -15.23
CA ASP A 133 -1.85 -17.98 -14.52
C ASP A 133 -1.16 -18.29 -13.18
N PRO A 134 -1.91 -18.56 -12.08
CA PRO A 134 -1.33 -18.85 -10.77
C PRO A 134 -0.35 -20.02 -10.72
N GLY A 135 -0.45 -20.98 -11.64
CA GLY A 135 0.43 -22.14 -11.74
C GLY A 135 1.71 -21.91 -12.57
N MET A 136 1.86 -20.75 -13.21
CA MET A 136 3.08 -20.43 -13.97
C MET A 136 4.26 -20.20 -13.02
N THR A 137 5.40 -20.83 -13.32
CA THR A 137 6.66 -20.67 -12.59
C THR A 137 7.57 -19.59 -13.19
N GLN A 138 7.22 -19.05 -14.35
CA GLN A 138 7.99 -18.03 -15.03
C GLN A 138 7.12 -17.22 -16.00
N CYS A 139 7.47 -15.95 -16.19
CA CYS A 139 6.74 -15.06 -17.09
C CYS A 139 7.02 -15.41 -18.56
N PRO A 140 5.99 -15.63 -19.40
CA PRO A 140 6.21 -15.91 -20.82
C PRO A 140 6.73 -14.69 -21.60
N ALA A 141 6.54 -13.48 -21.08
CA ALA A 141 6.94 -12.24 -21.76
C ALA A 141 8.37 -11.80 -21.42
N CYS A 142 8.75 -11.81 -20.14
CA CYS A 142 10.06 -11.31 -19.70
C CYS A 142 10.96 -12.36 -19.05
N GLY A 143 10.50 -13.60 -18.89
CA GLY A 143 11.26 -14.68 -18.25
C GLY A 143 11.44 -14.54 -16.73
N ALA A 144 10.78 -13.57 -16.07
CA ALA A 144 10.86 -13.42 -14.62
C ALA A 144 10.38 -14.70 -13.91
N SER A 145 11.20 -15.23 -13.01
CA SER A 145 10.88 -16.44 -12.23
C SER A 145 9.87 -16.12 -11.12
N TYR A 146 8.88 -16.98 -10.95
CA TYR A 146 7.91 -16.94 -9.86
C TYR A 146 8.22 -18.07 -8.89
N GLN A 147 8.92 -17.74 -7.81
CA GLN A 147 9.36 -18.72 -6.83
C GLN A 147 9.17 -18.16 -5.44
N GLU A 148 8.22 -18.76 -4.73
CA GLU A 148 7.96 -18.47 -3.32
C GLU A 148 9.24 -18.66 -2.48
N ILE A 149 9.46 -17.77 -1.53
CA ILE A 149 10.57 -17.79 -0.57
C ILE A 149 10.30 -18.88 0.47
N LEU A 150 9.09 -18.95 1.02
CA LEU A 150 8.69 -19.83 2.11
C LEU A 150 7.47 -20.70 1.74
N PRO A 151 7.54 -21.54 0.69
CA PRO A 151 6.40 -22.36 0.29
C PRO A 151 5.94 -23.28 1.42
N GLY A 152 4.64 -23.26 1.73
CA GLY A 152 4.01 -24.10 2.77
C GLY A 152 4.25 -23.66 4.22
N GLU A 153 5.06 -22.64 4.47
CA GLU A 153 5.32 -22.09 5.81
C GLU A 153 4.56 -20.77 5.99
N MET A 154 4.08 -20.48 7.21
CA MET A 154 3.32 -19.26 7.52
C MET A 154 2.17 -19.03 6.53
N THR A 155 1.36 -20.05 6.31
CA THR A 155 0.27 -20.03 5.31
C THR A 155 -0.92 -19.21 5.79
N ILE A 156 -1.74 -18.72 4.85
CA ILE A 156 -3.00 -18.05 5.20
C ILE A 156 -3.93 -18.97 5.99
N SER A 157 -3.95 -20.27 5.68
CA SER A 157 -4.75 -21.26 6.41
C SER A 157 -4.35 -21.35 7.88
N GLN A 158 -3.04 -21.36 8.17
CA GLN A 158 -2.54 -21.31 9.55
C GLN A 158 -2.95 -20.01 10.23
N ALA A 159 -2.79 -18.86 9.57
CA ALA A 159 -3.18 -17.56 10.14
C ALA A 159 -4.68 -17.46 10.43
N LEU A 160 -5.54 -17.97 9.55
CA LEU A 160 -6.99 -18.00 9.77
C LEU A 160 -7.38 -18.93 10.92
N GLN A 161 -6.70 -20.08 11.06
CA GLN A 161 -6.92 -21.01 12.17
C GLN A 161 -6.52 -20.38 13.52
N GLU A 162 -5.38 -19.68 13.57
CA GLU A 162 -4.94 -18.96 14.77
C GLU A 162 -5.94 -17.88 15.20
N LEU A 163 -6.52 -17.15 14.25
CA LEU A 163 -7.55 -16.15 14.54
C LEU A 163 -8.82 -16.78 15.09
N ALA A 164 -9.27 -17.90 14.52
CA ALA A 164 -10.47 -18.59 14.99
C ALA A 164 -10.31 -19.10 16.43
N HIS A 165 -9.14 -19.63 16.80
CA HIS A 165 -8.90 -20.11 18.17
C HIS A 165 -8.85 -18.99 19.22
N HIS A 166 -8.47 -17.77 18.85
CA HIS A 166 -8.40 -16.64 19.79
C HIS A 166 -9.79 -16.02 20.09
N GLU A 167 -10.81 -16.31 19.28
CA GLU A 167 -12.20 -15.88 19.54
C GLU A 167 -12.88 -16.74 20.64
N ASP A 168 -12.41 -17.97 20.86
CA ASP A 168 -13.01 -18.92 21.81
C ASP A 168 -12.50 -18.75 23.27
N ASP A 169 -11.38 -18.05 23.50
CA ASP A 169 -10.76 -17.86 24.82
C ASP A 169 -11.25 -16.58 25.57
N PHE A 170 -12.24 -15.86 25.02
CA PHE A 170 -12.73 -14.58 25.56
C PHE A 170 -14.10 -14.62 26.26
N ASP A 171 -14.67 -15.82 26.45
CA ASP A 171 -15.89 -16.06 27.24
C ASP A 171 -15.52 -16.99 28.41
N ASP A 172 -15.07 -16.47 29.58
CA ASP A 172 -15.23 -17.15 30.89
C ASP A 172 -14.63 -16.43 32.13
N GLU A 173 -14.59 -15.09 32.18
CA GLU A 173 -14.49 -14.39 33.48
C GLU A 173 -15.60 -13.32 33.60
N TYR A 174 -16.83 -13.82 33.66
CA TYR A 174 -17.95 -13.05 34.21
C TYR A 174 -17.67 -12.85 35.71
N TYR A 175 -17.58 -11.59 36.13
CA TYR A 175 -17.49 -11.19 37.52
C TYR A 175 -18.65 -11.82 38.34
N GLU A 176 -18.37 -12.84 39.14
CA GLU A 176 -19.09 -13.02 40.40
C GLU A 176 -18.64 -11.87 41.31
N ASP A 177 -19.27 -10.71 41.14
CA ASP A 177 -19.15 -9.59 42.07
C ASP A 177 -19.80 -10.02 43.37
N GLY A 178 -18.96 -10.55 44.28
CA GLY A 178 -19.33 -10.87 45.64
C GLY A 178 -19.78 -9.60 46.35
N GLU A 179 -20.97 -9.66 46.93
CA GLU A 179 -21.53 -8.64 47.82
C GLU A 179 -20.55 -8.37 48.98
N GLU A 180 -19.69 -7.35 48.85
CA GLU A 180 -18.98 -6.78 50.00
C GLU A 180 -19.95 -5.85 50.75
N GLU A 181 -20.53 -6.38 51.84
CA GLU A 181 -21.20 -5.60 52.88
C GLU A 181 -20.24 -4.51 53.41
N PHE A 182 -20.53 -3.26 53.06
CA PHE A 182 -19.89 -2.10 53.70
C PHE A 182 -20.44 -1.93 55.11
N PRO A 183 -19.61 -1.92 56.18
CA PRO A 183 -20.08 -1.61 57.51
C PRO A 183 -20.47 -0.13 57.63
N GLU A 184 -21.67 0.11 58.14
CA GLU A 184 -22.18 1.43 58.53
C GLU A 184 -21.39 1.96 59.74
N GLU A 185 -20.58 3.02 59.58
CA GLU A 185 -20.16 3.84 60.73
C GLU A 185 -20.16 5.34 60.41
N ASP A 186 -21.16 5.98 61.00
CA ASP A 186 -21.22 7.27 61.69
C ASP A 186 -20.87 8.61 61.00
N VAL A 187 -21.96 9.38 60.90
CA VAL A 187 -22.12 10.80 60.63
C VAL A 187 -21.29 11.66 61.59
N VAL A 188 -20.40 12.50 61.05
CA VAL A 188 -20.00 13.76 61.71
C VAL A 188 -20.05 14.91 60.69
N THR A 189 -21.11 15.70 60.80
CA THR A 189 -21.28 16.98 60.13
C THR A 189 -20.30 18.02 60.69
N GLN A 190 -19.42 18.59 59.87
CA GLN A 190 -18.89 19.93 60.12
C GLN A 190 -18.79 20.75 58.84
N THR A 191 -19.61 21.80 58.83
CA THR A 191 -19.65 22.93 57.91
C THR A 191 -18.40 23.80 58.03
N VAL A 192 -17.69 24.04 56.93
CA VAL A 192 -16.87 25.26 56.77
C VAL A 192 -17.01 25.77 55.34
N THR A 193 -17.61 26.95 55.25
CA THR A 193 -17.73 27.79 54.06
C THR A 193 -16.41 28.51 53.77
N LYS A 194 -15.95 28.49 52.52
CA LYS A 194 -15.07 29.50 51.89
C LYS A 194 -15.07 29.24 50.37
N SER A 195 -15.85 30.00 49.63
CA SER A 195 -15.47 31.26 48.93
C SER A 195 -14.70 30.98 47.63
N LEU A 196 -15.46 30.97 46.54
CA LEU A 196 -15.04 30.88 45.14
C LEU A 196 -14.75 32.31 44.63
N THR A 197 -13.49 32.64 44.47
CA THR A 197 -13.05 33.74 43.60
C THR A 197 -11.78 33.30 42.87
N GLU A 198 -11.73 33.60 41.57
CA GLU A 198 -10.56 33.62 40.68
C GLU A 198 -10.21 32.33 39.93
N PHE A 199 -10.89 32.12 38.79
CA PHE A 199 -10.33 31.42 37.63
C PHE A 199 -9.83 32.46 36.61
N PRO A 200 -8.58 32.37 36.13
CA PRO A 200 -8.08 33.25 35.07
C PRO A 200 -8.72 32.96 33.71
N GLU A 201 -9.21 34.03 33.08
CA GLU A 201 -9.64 34.10 31.68
C GLU A 201 -8.47 33.84 30.73
N GLU A 202 -8.49 32.74 29.96
CA GLU A 202 -7.85 32.69 28.64
C GLU A 202 -8.20 31.39 27.91
N ARG A 203 -9.37 31.37 27.25
CA ARG A 203 -9.65 30.66 25.97
C ARG A 203 -11.13 30.74 25.63
N ARG A 204 -11.55 31.94 25.24
CA ARG A 204 -12.88 32.16 24.65
C ARG A 204 -12.80 33.16 23.51
N ALA A 205 -12.22 32.74 22.39
CA ALA A 205 -12.40 33.42 21.11
C ALA A 205 -12.05 32.47 19.95
N ARG A 206 -13.06 31.84 19.36
CA ARG A 206 -13.26 31.64 17.91
C ARG A 206 -14.38 30.64 17.63
N MET A 207 -15.60 31.14 17.67
CA MET A 207 -16.68 30.70 16.79
C MET A 207 -17.44 31.93 16.31
N ALA A 208 -17.41 32.18 15.00
CA ALA A 208 -18.39 33.02 14.33
C ALA A 208 -18.47 32.60 12.86
N GLY A 209 -19.66 32.14 12.47
CA GLY A 209 -20.18 32.27 11.11
C GLY A 209 -19.99 31.06 10.21
N TYR A 210 -21.01 30.22 10.08
CA TYR A 210 -21.57 29.92 8.76
C TYR A 210 -23.01 29.43 8.92
N SER A 211 -23.93 30.24 8.39
CA SER A 211 -25.37 30.03 8.36
C SER A 211 -25.81 29.68 6.94
N GLY A 212 -26.65 28.65 6.82
CA GLY A 212 -27.84 28.62 5.96
C GLY A 212 -27.67 28.60 4.43
N GLY A 213 -28.30 27.61 3.79
CA GLY A 213 -28.60 27.64 2.36
C GLY A 213 -29.12 26.33 1.81
N ALA A 214 -30.43 26.09 1.96
CA ALA A 214 -31.17 25.04 1.25
C ALA A 214 -31.85 25.62 0.00
N ALA A 215 -31.79 24.91 -1.14
CA ALA A 215 -32.75 24.93 -2.26
C ALA A 215 -32.18 24.01 -3.37
N ALA A 216 -32.80 22.86 -3.68
CA ALA A 216 -33.95 22.65 -4.57
C ALA A 216 -33.51 22.20 -5.99
N ALA A 217 -33.96 21.00 -6.35
CA ALA A 217 -33.93 20.43 -7.70
C ALA A 217 -34.80 21.23 -8.70
N PRO A 218 -34.61 21.03 -10.01
CA PRO A 218 -35.59 20.17 -10.70
C PRO A 218 -35.03 19.31 -11.85
N GLU A 219 -35.68 18.17 -12.06
CA GLU A 219 -35.65 17.34 -13.28
C GLU A 219 -36.45 17.99 -14.42
N LYS A 220 -36.01 17.84 -15.69
CA LYS A 220 -36.88 17.57 -16.85
C LYS A 220 -36.13 16.86 -17.99
N SER A 221 -36.84 15.88 -18.55
CA SER A 221 -36.58 14.98 -19.69
C SER A 221 -36.67 15.60 -21.09
N GLY A 222 -35.96 15.02 -22.08
CA GLY A 222 -36.38 15.03 -23.51
C GLY A 222 -35.26 15.24 -24.55
N PRO A 223 -35.39 14.76 -25.81
CA PRO A 223 -34.32 13.99 -26.49
C PRO A 223 -33.57 14.71 -27.64
N SER A 224 -32.40 14.14 -27.98
CA SER A 224 -31.72 14.08 -29.30
C SER A 224 -31.39 15.38 -30.05
N GLN A 225 -30.10 15.67 -30.23
CA GLN A 225 -29.52 15.96 -31.55
C GLN A 225 -27.99 16.06 -31.51
N ALA A 226 -27.36 15.43 -32.52
CA ALA A 226 -25.96 15.56 -32.85
C ALA A 226 -25.61 17.03 -33.13
N ALA A 227 -24.72 17.59 -32.32
CA ALA A 227 -24.09 18.88 -32.57
C ALA A 227 -22.59 18.71 -32.35
N GLN A 228 -21.83 18.97 -33.41
CA GLN A 228 -20.37 19.00 -33.43
C GLN A 228 -19.89 19.94 -32.32
N GLN A 229 -19.21 19.38 -31.32
CA GLN A 229 -18.58 20.18 -30.28
C GLN A 229 -17.37 20.94 -30.86
N PRO A 230 -17.13 22.19 -30.43
CA PRO A 230 -15.98 22.96 -30.85
C PRO A 230 -14.68 22.24 -30.45
N LEU A 231 -13.75 22.10 -31.40
CA LEU A 231 -12.41 21.54 -31.20
C LEU A 231 -11.71 22.30 -30.05
N ASP A 232 -11.29 21.57 -29.02
CA ASP A 232 -10.56 22.14 -27.89
C ASP A 232 -9.25 22.80 -28.37
N PRO A 233 -8.97 24.07 -28.00
CA PRO A 233 -7.75 24.79 -28.41
C PRO A 233 -6.46 24.14 -27.91
N ALA A 234 -6.56 23.15 -27.02
CA ALA A 234 -5.43 22.35 -26.56
C ALA A 234 -4.87 21.41 -27.66
N LEU A 235 -5.69 21.00 -28.64
CA LEU A 235 -5.24 20.09 -29.70
C LEU A 235 -4.30 20.76 -30.71
N GLU A 236 -4.45 22.07 -30.99
CA GLU A 236 -3.60 22.75 -31.99
C GLU A 236 -2.15 22.93 -31.54
N THR A 237 -1.89 22.92 -30.22
CA THR A 237 -0.52 23.06 -29.66
C THR A 237 0.07 21.72 -29.22
N ALA A 238 -0.68 20.63 -29.38
CA ALA A 238 -0.23 19.31 -28.95
C ALA A 238 0.79 18.73 -29.93
N LYS A 239 1.89 18.19 -29.38
CA LYS A 239 2.94 17.49 -30.14
C LYS A 239 2.54 16.05 -30.50
N PHE A 240 1.61 15.47 -29.75
CA PHE A 240 1.17 14.07 -29.90
C PHE A 240 -0.35 14.00 -29.96
N ALA A 241 -0.89 13.04 -30.70
CA ALA A 241 -2.33 12.86 -30.89
C ALA A 241 -2.94 11.86 -29.89
N LEU A 242 -4.26 11.94 -29.69
CA LEU A 242 -5.01 10.93 -28.93
C LEU A 242 -4.88 9.56 -29.59
N GLY A 243 -4.54 8.54 -28.81
CA GLY A 243 -4.29 7.17 -29.25
C GLY A 243 -2.87 6.91 -29.78
N GLU A 244 -2.00 7.92 -29.81
CA GLU A 244 -0.62 7.76 -30.28
C GLU A 244 0.23 7.00 -29.26
N GLN A 245 1.08 6.11 -29.75
CA GLN A 245 2.05 5.37 -28.95
C GLN A 245 3.31 6.21 -28.75
N VAL A 246 3.66 6.44 -27.49
CA VAL A 246 4.75 7.32 -27.06
C VAL A 246 5.56 6.65 -25.96
N GLN A 247 6.72 7.21 -25.63
CA GLN A 247 7.48 6.81 -24.44
C GLN A 247 7.46 7.91 -23.39
N TYR A 248 7.25 7.52 -22.14
CA TYR A 248 7.21 8.40 -20.97
C TYR A 248 8.39 8.13 -20.03
N TRP A 249 9.08 9.18 -19.59
CA TRP A 249 10.15 9.08 -18.60
C TRP A 249 9.59 8.98 -17.18
N SER A 250 9.81 7.84 -16.52
CA SER A 250 9.43 7.61 -15.12
C SER A 250 10.59 7.96 -14.20
N ASP A 251 10.45 9.03 -13.39
CA ASP A 251 11.49 9.40 -12.41
C ASP A 251 11.65 8.32 -11.32
N SER A 252 10.56 7.64 -10.94
CA SER A 252 10.60 6.58 -9.93
C SER A 252 11.35 5.34 -10.40
N LYS A 253 11.23 4.99 -11.69
CA LYS A 253 11.90 3.83 -12.29
C LYS A 253 13.19 4.17 -13.04
N ASN A 254 13.52 5.47 -13.14
CA ASN A 254 14.67 6.02 -13.86
C ASN A 254 14.84 5.44 -15.27
N ARG A 255 13.72 5.29 -16.01
CA ARG A 255 13.70 4.72 -17.37
C ARG A 255 12.52 5.22 -18.20
N TRP A 256 12.62 5.08 -19.52
CA TRP A 256 11.51 5.24 -20.47
C TRP A 256 10.54 4.06 -20.36
N MET A 257 9.24 4.35 -20.40
CA MET A 257 8.16 3.36 -20.40
C MET A 257 7.24 3.60 -21.59
N ASP A 258 6.79 2.54 -22.24
CA ASP A 258 5.83 2.65 -23.33
C ASP A 258 4.46 3.06 -22.79
N ALA A 259 3.83 4.01 -23.48
CA ALA A 259 2.57 4.60 -23.08
C ALA A 259 1.69 4.95 -24.29
N ILE A 260 0.40 5.12 -24.05
CA ILE A 260 -0.57 5.56 -25.05
C ILE A 260 -1.23 6.84 -24.57
N VAL A 261 -1.33 7.84 -25.45
CA VAL A 261 -2.00 9.11 -25.13
C VAL A 261 -3.51 8.88 -25.07
N GLU A 262 -4.10 8.96 -23.89
CA GLU A 262 -5.56 8.83 -23.66
C GLU A 262 -6.28 10.19 -23.65
N GLY A 263 -5.57 11.27 -23.32
CA GLY A 263 -6.15 12.60 -23.18
C GLY A 263 -5.12 13.72 -23.37
N ILE A 264 -5.56 14.88 -23.82
CA ILE A 264 -4.74 16.10 -23.94
C ILE A 264 -5.50 17.22 -23.22
N ARG A 265 -4.85 17.87 -22.26
CA ARG A 265 -5.46 18.94 -21.45
C ARG A 265 -4.54 20.15 -21.36
N LEU A 266 -5.14 21.32 -21.16
CA LEU A 266 -4.41 22.54 -20.80
C LEU A 266 -4.46 22.72 -19.28
N LYS A 267 -3.30 22.81 -18.63
CA LYS A 267 -3.19 23.13 -17.21
C LYS A 267 -2.23 24.30 -17.04
N GLU A 268 -2.73 25.40 -16.48
CA GLU A 268 -1.92 26.61 -16.20
C GLU A 268 -1.20 27.16 -17.45
N GLY A 269 -1.84 27.04 -18.62
CA GLY A 269 -1.26 27.49 -19.90
C GLY A 269 -0.30 26.49 -20.55
N ASN A 270 -0.01 25.35 -19.91
CA ASN A 270 0.85 24.30 -20.46
C ASN A 270 0.03 23.10 -20.93
N VAL A 271 0.47 22.47 -22.03
CA VAL A 271 -0.12 21.22 -22.53
C VAL A 271 0.37 20.05 -21.67
N VAL A 272 -0.58 19.30 -21.11
CA VAL A 272 -0.33 18.07 -20.35
C VAL A 272 -1.06 16.91 -21.01
N TYR A 273 -0.46 15.73 -20.98
CA TYR A 273 -1.00 14.52 -21.59
C TYR A 273 -1.46 13.56 -20.51
N ASP A 274 -2.63 12.98 -20.69
CA ASP A 274 -3.05 11.82 -19.94
C ASP A 274 -2.61 10.58 -20.68
N LEU A 275 -1.78 9.78 -20.03
CA LEU A 275 -1.27 8.52 -20.52
C LEU A 275 -1.93 7.38 -19.75
N ASN A 276 -2.05 6.21 -20.36
CA ASN A 276 -2.56 4.99 -19.73
C ASN A 276 -1.84 4.62 -18.42
N CYS A 277 -0.56 4.99 -18.29
CA CYS A 277 0.23 4.77 -17.07
C CYS A 277 0.38 6.01 -16.18
N LYS A 278 0.03 7.21 -16.65
CA LYS A 278 0.21 8.46 -15.89
C LYS A 278 -0.67 9.59 -16.40
N ARG A 279 -1.54 10.12 -15.54
CA ARG A 279 -2.35 11.32 -15.82
C ARG A 279 -1.57 12.61 -15.61
N GLY A 280 -1.74 13.58 -16.51
CA GLY A 280 -1.13 14.91 -16.45
C GLY A 280 0.39 14.93 -16.63
N ALA A 281 0.94 14.04 -17.46
CA ALA A 281 2.35 14.04 -17.82
C ALA A 281 2.72 15.30 -18.61
N GLN A 282 3.85 15.93 -18.26
CA GLN A 282 4.36 17.10 -18.97
C GLN A 282 4.93 16.70 -20.33
N ALA A 283 4.75 17.55 -21.34
CA ALA A 283 5.25 17.32 -22.71
C ALA A 283 6.76 17.05 -22.80
N GLU A 284 7.54 17.55 -21.85
CA GLU A 284 9.01 17.35 -21.78
C GLU A 284 9.42 15.94 -21.37
N LYS A 285 8.52 15.19 -20.71
CA LYS A 285 8.77 13.81 -20.26
C LYS A 285 8.20 12.78 -21.24
N ILE A 286 7.82 13.19 -22.43
CA ILE A 286 7.20 12.35 -23.45
C ILE A 286 8.00 12.50 -24.74
N GLN A 287 8.34 11.37 -25.37
CA GLN A 287 9.01 11.33 -26.66
C GLN A 287 8.29 10.39 -27.63
N SER A 288 8.50 10.59 -28.94
CA SER A 288 7.97 9.70 -29.96
C SER A 288 8.56 8.31 -29.80
N TYR A 289 7.74 7.28 -29.98
CA TYR A 289 8.17 5.90 -29.91
C TYR A 289 9.15 5.60 -31.06
N GLN A 290 10.41 5.28 -30.74
CA GLN A 290 11.41 4.85 -31.72
C GLN A 290 11.43 3.33 -31.76
N ASN A 291 10.93 2.74 -32.85
CA ASN A 291 11.13 1.32 -33.13
C ASN A 291 12.58 1.11 -33.57
N GLU A 292 13.42 0.51 -32.73
CA GLU A 292 14.77 0.06 -33.09
C GLU A 292 14.77 -1.21 -33.95
N GLU A 293 13.88 -1.32 -34.95
CA GLU A 293 13.83 -2.48 -35.88
C GLU A 293 14.46 -2.19 -37.25
N ASP A 294 15.11 -1.05 -37.47
CA ASP A 294 15.66 -0.68 -38.79
C ASP A 294 17.18 -0.39 -38.81
N VAL A 295 17.96 -1.17 -38.05
CA VAL A 295 19.43 -1.22 -38.22
C VAL A 295 19.85 -2.65 -38.53
N SER A 296 19.59 -3.08 -39.76
CA SER A 296 20.29 -4.21 -40.36
C SER A 296 21.61 -3.72 -40.99
N PRO A 297 22.79 -4.04 -40.44
CA PRO A 297 24.03 -3.81 -41.16
C PRO A 297 24.15 -4.86 -42.28
N SER A 298 24.21 -4.38 -43.53
CA SER A 298 24.63 -5.15 -44.71
C SER A 298 26.14 -5.32 -44.74
#